data_AF-A0A897NUH6-F1
#
_entry.id   AF-A0A897NUH6-F1
#
_cell.length_a   1.000
_cell.length_b   1.000
_cell.length_c   1.000
_cell.angle_alpha   90.00
_cell.angle_beta   90.00
_cell.angle_gamma   90.00
#
_symmetry.space_group_name_H-M   'P 1'
#
loop_
_entity.id
_entity.type
_entity.pdbx_description
1 polymer ?
#
loop_
_entity_poly.entity_id
_entity_poly.type
_entity_poly.pdbx_seq_one_letter_code
_entity_poly.pdbx_strand_id
1 'polypeptide(L)'
;MVASYDPEKHQFEDVDLAWDDQDFLERVTELIAGELSLHEAIDWVVVEEAERYTVAQWADVRDVTEDAVRSNIHAAREKLLIESE
;
A
#
# COMPACT_ATOMS: atom_id res chain seq x y z
N MET A 1 6.89 -14.62 12.62
CA MET A 1 5.87 -15.30 13.44
C MET A 1 5.49 -14.36 14.58
N VAL A 2 4.29 -13.80 14.49
CA VAL A 2 3.72 -12.87 15.47
C VAL A 2 2.42 -13.49 15.94
N ALA A 3 2.25 -13.59 17.27
CA ALA A 3 1.11 -14.26 17.87
C ALA A 3 0.42 -13.33 18.86
N SER A 4 -0.91 -13.41 18.92
CA SER A 4 -1.72 -12.76 19.95
C SER A 4 -1.98 -13.75 21.06
N TYR A 5 -1.93 -13.27 22.30
CA TYR A 5 -2.27 -14.09 23.45
C TYR A 5 -3.78 -14.06 23.67
N ASP A 6 -4.43 -15.23 23.63
CA ASP A 6 -5.82 -15.42 24.07
C ASP A 6 -5.83 -15.72 25.58
N PRO A 7 -6.26 -14.76 26.43
CA PRO A 7 -6.29 -14.95 27.87
C PRO A 7 -7.39 -15.89 28.37
N GLU A 8 -8.42 -16.18 27.56
CA GLU A 8 -9.48 -17.12 27.93
C GLU A 8 -9.05 -18.57 27.69
N LYS A 9 -8.32 -18.83 26.60
CA LYS A 9 -7.77 -20.16 26.28
C LYS A 9 -6.36 -20.40 26.81
N HIS A 10 -5.74 -19.38 27.39
CA HIS A 10 -4.34 -19.37 27.85
C HIS A 10 -3.34 -19.83 26.77
N GLN A 11 -3.60 -19.47 25.50
CA GLN A 11 -2.81 -19.91 24.36
C GLN A 11 -2.40 -18.73 23.51
N PHE A 12 -1.27 -18.87 22.82
CA PHE A 12 -0.88 -17.95 21.77
C PHE A 12 -1.51 -18.46 20.47
N GLU A 13 -2.37 -17.66 19.87
CA GLU A 13 -2.91 -17.92 18.53
C GLU A 13 -2.01 -17.19 17.53
N ASP A 14 -1.55 -17.90 16.50
CA ASP A 14 -0.85 -17.27 15.38
C ASP A 14 -1.80 -16.26 14.75
N VAL A 15 -1.34 -15.02 14.64
CA VAL A 15 -2.11 -13.96 14.00
C VAL A 15 -1.53 -13.79 12.62
N ASP A 16 -2.37 -14.03 11.61
CA ASP A 16 -2.14 -13.48 10.28
C ASP A 16 -2.16 -11.97 10.43
N LEU A 17 -0.97 -11.38 10.53
CA LEU A 17 -0.83 -9.96 10.31
C LEU A 17 -1.26 -9.75 8.87
N ALA A 18 -2.19 -8.84 8.63
CA ALA A 18 -2.64 -8.51 7.28
C ALA A 18 -1.53 -7.90 6.37
N TRP A 19 -0.27 -7.94 6.83
CA TRP A 19 0.98 -7.43 6.26
C TRP A 19 1.98 -8.57 6.01
N ASP A 20 1.59 -9.85 6.17
CA ASP A 20 2.38 -11.00 5.69
C ASP A 20 2.35 -11.12 4.15
N ASP A 21 1.75 -10.14 3.47
CA ASP A 21 1.89 -9.89 2.04
C ASP A 21 3.33 -9.42 1.75
N GLN A 22 4.27 -10.36 1.71
CA GLN A 22 5.58 -10.17 1.07
C GLN A 22 5.40 -9.53 -0.33
N ASP A 23 4.28 -9.83 -0.99
CA ASP A 23 3.76 -9.25 -2.23
C ASP A 23 3.65 -7.72 -2.20
N PHE A 24 3.27 -7.08 -1.08
CA PHE A 24 3.08 -5.63 -1.06
C PHE A 24 4.42 -4.89 -1.19
N LEU A 25 5.41 -5.29 -0.40
CA LEU A 25 6.74 -4.68 -0.46
C LEU A 25 7.42 -5.00 -1.80
N GLU A 26 7.29 -6.24 -2.28
CA GLU A 26 7.81 -6.64 -3.59
C GLU A 26 7.18 -5.77 -4.69
N ARG A 27 5.86 -5.62 -4.70
CA ARG A 27 5.14 -4.79 -5.66
C ARG A 27 5.57 -3.32 -5.62
N VAL A 28 5.72 -2.74 -4.43
CA VAL A 28 6.22 -1.36 -4.29
C VAL A 28 7.65 -1.24 -4.84
N THR A 29 8.52 -2.23 -4.59
CA THR A 29 9.89 -2.20 -5.12
C THR A 29 9.96 -2.35 -6.63
N GLU A 30 9.09 -3.17 -7.24
CA GLU A 30 8.96 -3.29 -8.70
C GLU A 30 8.58 -1.95 -9.33
N LEU A 31 7.57 -1.28 -8.78
CA LEU A 31 7.09 0.01 -9.27
C LEU A 31 8.18 1.09 -9.16
N ILE A 32 8.95 1.09 -8.08
CA ILE A 32 10.07 2.02 -7.91
C ILE A 32 11.19 1.72 -8.92
N ALA A 33 11.42 0.45 -9.25
CA ALA A 33 12.36 0.07 -10.30
C ALA A 33 11.88 0.52 -11.69
N GLY A 34 10.56 0.61 -11.91
CA GLY A 34 9.88 1.17 -13.09
C GLY A 34 9.68 2.70 -13.06
N GLU A 35 10.59 3.44 -12.42
CA GLU A 35 10.61 4.92 -12.41
C GLU A 35 9.53 5.64 -11.57
N LEU A 36 8.70 4.93 -10.81
CA LEU A 36 7.83 5.58 -9.84
C LEU A 36 8.64 6.03 -8.61
N SER A 37 8.28 7.18 -8.05
CA SER A 37 8.77 7.58 -6.73
C SER A 37 8.14 6.71 -5.65
N LEU A 38 8.76 6.65 -4.46
CA LEU A 38 8.21 5.91 -3.32
C LEU A 38 6.75 6.32 -3.00
N HIS A 39 6.44 7.62 -3.09
CA HIS A 39 5.09 8.12 -2.79
C HIS A 39 4.09 7.74 -3.88
N GLU A 40 4.49 7.80 -5.15
CA GLU A 40 3.69 7.35 -6.29
C GLU A 40 3.38 5.85 -6.18
N ALA A 41 4.42 5.03 -5.93
CA ALA A 41 4.27 3.58 -5.79
C ALA A 41 3.38 3.20 -4.61
N ILE A 42 3.59 3.79 -3.43
CA ILE A 42 2.76 3.51 -2.25
C ILE A 42 1.31 3.95 -2.48
N ASP A 43 1.07 5.16 -3.00
CA ASP A 43 -0.29 5.67 -3.21
C ASP A 43 -1.04 4.85 -4.27
N TRP A 44 -0.33 4.43 -5.32
CA TRP A 44 -0.87 3.53 -6.34
C TRP A 44 -1.27 2.17 -5.75
N VAL A 45 -0.35 1.48 -5.07
CA VAL A 45 -0.63 0.14 -4.55
C VAL A 45 -1.74 0.18 -3.50
N VAL A 46 -1.73 1.16 -2.60
CA VAL A 46 -2.70 1.21 -1.50
C VAL A 46 -4.11 1.60 -1.97
N VAL A 47 -4.22 2.55 -2.89
CA VAL A 47 -5.53 3.12 -3.30
C VAL A 47 -6.09 2.43 -4.55
N GLU A 48 -5.25 2.12 -5.55
CA GLU A 48 -5.71 1.60 -6.84
C GLU A 48 -5.59 0.08 -6.94
N GLU A 49 -4.47 -0.53 -6.53
CA GLU A 49 -4.31 -1.99 -6.67
C GLU A 49 -4.97 -2.78 -5.54
N ALA A 50 -4.77 -2.36 -4.30
CA ALA A 50 -5.32 -3.04 -3.12
C ALA A 50 -6.73 -2.54 -2.73
N GLU A 51 -7.16 -1.39 -3.28
CA GLU A 51 -8.42 -0.70 -2.96
C GLU A 51 -8.71 -0.63 -1.44
N ARG A 52 -7.66 -0.56 -0.62
CA ARG A 52 -7.73 -0.78 0.83
C ARG A 52 -8.28 0.43 1.57
N TYR A 53 -8.06 1.61 0.98
CA TYR A 53 -8.54 2.89 1.45
C TYR A 53 -9.03 3.73 0.28
N THR A 54 -10.06 4.54 0.52
CA THR A 54 -10.36 5.66 -0.37
C THR A 54 -9.25 6.71 -0.28
N VAL A 55 -9.13 7.57 -1.30
CA VAL A 55 -8.18 8.71 -1.29
C VAL A 55 -8.29 9.55 -0.01
N ALA A 56 -9.51 9.84 0.44
CA ALA A 56 -9.74 10.63 1.66
C ALA A 56 -9.22 9.94 2.92
N GLN A 57 -9.49 8.64 3.06
CA GLN A 57 -9.00 7.85 4.19
C GLN A 57 -7.47 7.71 4.16
N TRP A 58 -6.89 7.51 2.98
CA TRP A 58 -5.45 7.36 2.85
C TRP A 58 -4.70 8.67 3.10
N ALA A 59 -5.25 9.79 2.63
CA ALA A 59 -4.73 11.12 2.91
C ALA A 59 -4.73 11.42 4.42
N ASP A 60 -5.81 11.06 5.14
CA ASP A 60 -5.91 11.18 6.59
C ASP A 60 -4.86 10.34 7.32
N VAL A 61 -4.69 9.07 6.92
CA VAL A 61 -3.66 8.17 7.50
C VAL A 61 -2.24 8.73 7.32
N ARG A 62 -1.98 9.39 6.20
CA ARG A 62 -0.66 9.95 5.85
C ARG A 62 -0.43 11.38 6.33
N ASP A 63 -1.44 12.03 6.91
CA ASP A 63 -1.43 13.45 7.27
C ASP A 63 -1.02 14.36 6.09
N VAL A 64 -1.63 14.11 4.93
CA VAL A 64 -1.43 14.90 3.69
C VAL A 64 -2.78 15.30 3.09
N THR A 65 -2.77 16.16 2.07
CA THR A 65 -4.01 16.54 1.36
C THR A 65 -4.45 15.44 0.41
N GLU A 66 -5.77 15.35 0.17
CA GLU A 66 -6.32 14.46 -0.88
C GLU A 66 -5.72 14.76 -2.25
N ASP A 67 -5.46 16.03 -2.56
CA ASP A 67 -4.87 16.44 -3.83
C ASP A 67 -3.43 15.92 -4.01
N ALA A 68 -2.65 15.83 -2.93
CA ALA A 68 -1.31 15.24 -2.99
C ALA A 68 -1.37 13.75 -3.37
N VAL A 69 -2.30 12.99 -2.75
CA VAL A 69 -2.52 11.58 -3.07
C VAL A 69 -3.01 11.42 -4.51
N ARG A 70 -4.00 12.22 -4.95
CA ARG A 70 -4.50 12.18 -6.34
C ARG A 70 -3.42 12.53 -7.35
N SER A 71 -2.58 13.52 -7.06
CA SER A 71 -1.47 13.91 -7.92
C SER A 71 -0.46 12.77 -8.09
N ASN A 72 -0.13 12.07 -7.01
CA ASN A 72 0.78 10.93 -7.06
C ASN A 72 0.17 9.76 -7.85
N ILE A 73 -1.11 9.43 -7.63
CA ILE A 73 -1.82 8.39 -8.38
C ILE A 73 -1.87 8.73 -9.88
N HIS A 74 -2.13 9.99 -10.21
CA HIS A 74 -2.15 10.43 -11.61
C HIS A 74 -0.78 10.30 -12.27
N ALA A 75 0.28 10.76 -11.60
CA ALA A 75 1.65 10.64 -12.11
C ALA A 75 2.08 9.16 -12.25
N ALA A 76 1.73 8.31 -11.28
CA ALA A 76 1.94 6.87 -11.37
C ALA A 76 1.23 6.27 -12.59
N ARG A 77 -0.05 6.61 -12.78
CA ARG A 77 -0.85 6.13 -13.91
C ARG A 77 -0.24 6.51 -15.26
N GLU A 78 0.20 7.76 -15.41
CA GLU A 78 0.85 8.23 -16.65
C GLU A 78 2.10 7.42 -16.97
N LYS A 79 2.97 7.17 -15.98
CA LYS A 79 4.20 6.40 -16.18
C LYS A 79 3.94 4.93 -16.53
N LEU A 80 3.01 4.29 -15.82
CA LEU A 80 2.65 2.88 -16.06
C LEU A 80 2.00 2.66 -17.43
N LEU A 81 1.25 3.66 -17.93
CA LEU A 81 0.71 3.64 -19.29
C LEU A 81 1.82 3.73 -20.35
N ILE A 82 2.87 4.52 -20.10
CA ILE A 82 4.01 4.69 -21.04
C ILE A 82 4.87 3.41 -21.13
N GLU A 83 5.05 2.67 -20.03
CA GLU A 83 5.78 1.39 -20.04
C GLU A 83 5.07 0.27 -20.81
N SER A 84 3.79 0.46 -21.18
CA SER A 84 2.97 -0.54 -21.88
C SER A 84 3.08 -0.49 -23.41
N GLU A 85 3.79 0.49 -23.99
CA GLU A 85 4.00 0.68 -25.44
C GLU A 85 5.40 0.23 -25.90
#